data_AF-A0A838GZA9-F1
#
_entry.id   AF-A0A838GZA9-F1
#
_cell.length_a   1.000
_cell.length_b   1.000
_cell.length_c   1.000
_cell.angle_alpha   90.00
_cell.angle_beta   90.00
_cell.angle_gamma   90.00
#
_symmetry.space_group_name_H-M   'P 1'
#
loop_
_entity.id
_entity.type
_entity.pdbx_description
1 polymer ?
#
loop_
_entity_poly.entity_id
_entity_poly.type
_entity_poly.pdbx_seq_one_letter_code
_entity_poly.pdbx_strand_id
1 'polypeptide(L)'
;LGAAVAGRVGVAVLGAHDYWGPSLRNPLHYLVARDERRYGRRLQTARLLSGLQAAGYVLVDNRRQTLETPAGPVDVAGLGDPHVAYQRPEAVDWSPAKGDVALRLGLVHAPYVEVLETFDRHGFDLVLSGHTHGGQLRVPGLGALTNNTDLPLRQSRGLSRFRADLWLHVSAGLGHSIFAPIRFACRPEATLLDLVPAATGCRPL
;
A
#
# COMPACT_ATOMS: atom_id res chain seq x y z
N LEU A 1 12.69 23.32 -5.73
CA LEU A 1 12.38 22.02 -5.10
C LEU A 1 12.98 20.95 -6.02
N GLY A 2 14.14 20.40 -5.66
CA GLY A 2 14.78 19.34 -6.45
C GLY A 2 13.88 18.11 -6.52
N ALA A 3 13.94 17.35 -7.61
CA ALA A 3 13.13 16.14 -7.81
C ALA A 3 13.31 15.22 -6.59
N ALA A 4 12.27 15.02 -5.80
CA ALA A 4 12.34 14.24 -4.55
C ALA A 4 12.74 12.78 -4.81
N VAL A 5 12.52 12.32 -6.04
CA VAL A 5 12.91 10.99 -6.52
C VAL A 5 14.36 10.92 -7.01
N ALA A 6 15.13 12.02 -7.01
CA ALA A 6 16.57 12.07 -7.28
C ALA A 6 17.03 11.27 -8.53
N GLY A 7 16.26 11.36 -9.63
CA GLY A 7 16.53 10.63 -10.88
C GLY A 7 16.07 9.16 -10.88
N ARG A 8 15.36 8.71 -9.84
CA ARG A 8 14.72 7.39 -9.77
C ARG A 8 13.25 7.49 -10.15
N VAL A 9 12.65 6.34 -10.44
CA VAL A 9 11.19 6.23 -10.64
C VAL A 9 10.51 6.20 -9.27
N GLY A 10 9.62 7.15 -9.01
CA GLY A 10 8.73 7.13 -7.85
C GLY A 10 7.29 6.89 -8.29
N VAL A 11 6.57 6.04 -7.57
CA VAL A 11 5.15 5.75 -7.80
C VAL A 11 4.34 6.02 -6.55
N ALA A 12 3.09 6.47 -6.69
CA ALA A 12 2.21 6.74 -5.56
C ALA A 12 0.74 6.43 -5.85
N VAL A 13 0.04 5.98 -4.82
CA VAL A 13 -1.44 5.96 -4.69
C VAL A 13 -1.83 6.79 -3.47
N LEU A 14 -3.09 7.20 -3.40
CA LEU A 14 -3.58 7.97 -2.27
C LEU A 14 -4.19 7.05 -1.19
N GLY A 15 -4.08 7.51 0.05
CA GLY A 15 -4.79 6.98 1.20
C GLY A 15 -5.94 7.89 1.64
N ALA A 16 -6.78 7.40 2.56
CA ALA A 16 -7.89 8.13 3.16
C ALA A 16 -7.48 9.53 3.65
N HIS A 17 -6.30 9.62 4.26
CA HIS A 17 -5.75 10.83 4.85
C HIS A 17 -5.17 11.83 3.85
N ASP A 18 -5.15 11.51 2.55
CA ASP A 18 -4.84 12.45 1.48
C ASP A 18 -6.09 13.19 0.98
N TYR A 19 -7.27 12.62 1.27
CA TYR A 19 -8.58 13.22 0.97
C TYR A 19 -9.18 13.92 2.18
N TRP A 20 -8.96 13.37 3.37
CA TRP A 20 -9.68 13.73 4.57
C TRP A 20 -8.74 14.01 5.75
N GLY A 21 -8.94 15.15 6.39
CA GLY A 21 -8.22 15.50 7.61
C GLY A 21 -8.53 14.52 8.74
N PRO A 22 -7.61 14.39 9.72
CA PRO A 22 -7.87 13.56 10.88
C PRO A 22 -9.05 14.13 11.68
N SER A 23 -9.81 13.24 12.32
CA SER A 23 -10.91 13.56 13.23
C SER A 23 -10.57 13.05 14.63
N LEU A 24 -11.10 13.69 15.67
CA LEU A 24 -10.94 13.20 17.03
C LEU A 24 -11.61 11.83 17.14
N ARG A 25 -10.85 10.81 17.58
CA ARG A 25 -11.35 9.45 17.79
C ARG A 25 -11.07 9.03 19.23
N ASN A 26 -12.00 8.27 19.81
CA ASN A 26 -11.77 7.64 21.10
C ASN A 26 -10.63 6.60 20.95
N PRO A 27 -9.50 6.72 21.68
CA PRO A 27 -8.39 5.79 21.56
C PRO A 27 -8.79 4.33 21.85
N LEU A 28 -9.79 4.11 22.71
CA LEU A 28 -10.27 2.76 23.05
C LEU A 28 -10.92 2.07 21.84
N HIS A 29 -11.49 2.82 20.89
CA HIS A 29 -12.06 2.23 19.68
C HIS A 29 -11.02 1.52 18.82
N TYR A 30 -9.74 1.87 18.94
CA TYR A 30 -8.66 1.12 18.28
C TYR A 30 -8.67 -0.37 18.65
N LEU A 31 -9.10 -0.71 19.87
CA LEU A 31 -9.13 -2.07 20.39
C LEU A 31 -10.45 -2.80 20.13
N VAL A 32 -11.56 -2.07 19.94
CA VAL A 32 -12.92 -2.66 19.96
C VAL A 32 -13.73 -2.45 18.67
N ALA A 33 -13.45 -1.41 17.89
CA ALA A 33 -14.26 -1.05 16.73
C ALA A 33 -13.47 -1.25 15.43
N ARG A 34 -14.02 -2.07 14.52
CA ARG A 34 -13.41 -2.33 13.21
C ARG A 34 -13.64 -1.24 12.18
N ASP A 35 -14.60 -0.34 12.38
CA ASP A 35 -14.87 0.73 11.42
C ASP A 35 -15.73 1.83 12.05
N GLU A 36 -15.19 3.04 12.18
CA GLU A 36 -16.01 4.25 12.21
C GLU A 36 -15.45 5.21 11.17
N ARG A 37 -16.13 5.29 10.04
CA ARG A 37 -15.84 6.17 8.90
C ARG A 37 -16.15 7.63 9.24
N ARG A 38 -15.48 8.18 10.24
CA ARG A 38 -15.52 9.61 10.58
C ARG A 38 -14.32 10.31 9.97
N TYR A 39 -14.58 10.99 8.86
CA TYR A 39 -13.60 11.81 8.15
C TYR A 39 -13.69 13.26 8.64
N GLY A 40 -12.53 13.91 8.81
CA GLY A 40 -12.48 15.35 9.08
C GLY A 40 -12.77 16.15 7.81
N ARG A 41 -12.35 17.43 7.80
CA ARG A 41 -12.52 18.30 6.63
C ARG A 41 -11.86 17.70 5.39
N ARG A 42 -12.43 17.95 4.22
CA ARG A 42 -11.79 17.63 2.94
C ARG A 42 -10.49 18.42 2.79
N LEU A 43 -9.44 17.74 2.37
CA LEU A 43 -8.11 18.33 2.17
C LEU A 43 -7.95 18.86 0.74
N GLN A 44 -6.90 19.63 0.53
CA GLN A 44 -6.50 20.13 -0.78
C GLN A 44 -5.80 19.02 -1.59
N THR A 45 -6.49 17.91 -1.85
CA THR A 45 -5.93 16.73 -2.53
C THR A 45 -5.33 17.10 -3.89
N ALA A 46 -5.96 18.00 -4.65
CA ALA A 46 -5.41 18.50 -5.90
C ALA A 46 -4.02 19.13 -5.74
N ARG A 47 -3.79 19.89 -4.66
CA ARG A 47 -2.48 20.49 -4.36
C ARG A 47 -1.43 19.43 -4.02
N LEU A 48 -1.81 18.39 -3.26
CA LEU A 48 -0.92 17.26 -2.98
C LEU A 48 -0.52 16.53 -4.27
N LEU A 49 -1.50 16.21 -5.12
CA LEU A 49 -1.28 15.53 -6.40
C LEU A 49 -0.34 16.34 -7.30
N SER A 50 -0.60 17.64 -7.48
CA SER A 50 0.29 18.51 -8.24
C SER A 50 1.70 18.58 -7.65
N GLY A 51 1.82 18.58 -6.31
CA GLY A 51 3.10 18.54 -5.63
C GLY A 51 3.88 17.25 -5.86
N LEU A 52 3.22 16.09 -5.78
CA LEU A 52 3.81 14.78 -6.05
C LEU A 52 4.30 14.67 -7.50
N GLN A 53 3.46 15.09 -8.46
CA GLN A 53 3.82 15.10 -9.88
C GLN A 53 5.00 16.05 -10.16
N ALA A 54 4.97 17.27 -9.61
CA ALA A 54 6.07 18.21 -9.72
C ALA A 54 7.37 17.68 -9.07
N ALA A 55 7.26 16.80 -8.08
CA ALA A 55 8.39 16.12 -7.45
C ALA A 55 8.87 14.88 -8.23
N GLY A 56 8.21 14.51 -9.32
CA GLY A 56 8.59 13.40 -10.21
C GLY A 56 7.89 12.06 -9.94
N TYR A 57 6.85 12.03 -9.11
CA TYR A 57 6.07 10.80 -8.87
C TYR A 57 5.09 10.53 -10.02
N VAL A 58 5.02 9.26 -10.42
CA VAL A 58 3.96 8.72 -11.26
C VAL A 58 2.79 8.33 -10.37
N LEU A 59 1.63 8.94 -10.61
CA LEU A 59 0.40 8.63 -9.88
C LEU A 59 -0.31 7.46 -10.56
N VAL A 60 -0.49 6.37 -9.82
CA VAL A 60 -1.12 5.14 -10.31
C VAL A 60 -2.46 4.85 -9.62
N ASP A 61 -3.11 5.87 -9.08
CA ASP A 61 -4.42 5.73 -8.42
C ASP A 61 -5.51 5.32 -9.42
N ASN A 62 -6.01 4.08 -9.29
CA ASN A 62 -6.95 3.45 -10.24
C ASN A 62 -6.44 3.46 -11.68
N ARG A 63 -5.13 3.21 -11.85
CA ARG A 63 -4.45 3.20 -13.15
C ARG A 63 -3.36 2.14 -13.20
N ARG A 64 -3.03 1.73 -14.41
CA ARG A 64 -1.89 0.87 -14.73
C ARG A 64 -0.97 1.55 -15.73
N GLN A 65 0.33 1.37 -15.56
CA GLN A 65 1.35 1.90 -16.44
C GLN A 65 2.62 1.06 -16.37
N THR A 66 3.23 0.81 -17.52
CA THR A 66 4.58 0.24 -17.58
C THR A 66 5.62 1.35 -17.48
N LEU A 67 6.61 1.15 -16.60
CA LEU A 67 7.67 2.10 -16.29
C LEU A 67 9.02 1.49 -16.67
N GLU A 68 9.83 2.25 -17.40
CA GLU A 68 11.18 1.83 -17.73
C GLU A 68 12.10 1.97 -16.51
N THR A 69 12.79 0.91 -16.14
CA THR A 69 13.74 0.88 -15.02
C THR A 69 15.07 0.26 -15.44
N PRO A 70 16.16 0.45 -14.68
CA PRO A 70 17.43 -0.23 -14.95
C PRO A 70 17.35 -1.77 -14.93
N ALA A 71 16.33 -2.35 -14.29
CA ALA A 71 16.08 -3.79 -14.28
C ALA A 71 15.23 -4.28 -15.48
N GLY A 72 14.77 -3.36 -16.34
CA GLY A 72 13.81 -3.60 -17.41
C GLY A 72 12.44 -2.98 -17.15
N PRO A 73 11.46 -3.22 -18.03
CA PRO A 73 10.10 -2.70 -17.87
C PRO A 73 9.45 -3.26 -16.60
N VAL A 74 8.92 -2.38 -15.75
CA VAL A 74 8.14 -2.74 -14.55
C VAL A 74 6.71 -2.30 -14.78
N ASP A 75 5.77 -3.23 -14.74
CA ASP A 75 4.36 -2.97 -14.92
C ASP A 75 3.70 -2.69 -13.59
N VAL A 76 3.25 -1.45 -13.39
CA VAL A 76 2.72 -0.97 -12.13
C VAL A 76 1.23 -0.71 -12.27
N ALA A 77 0.42 -1.27 -11.37
CA ALA A 77 -0.98 -0.87 -11.23
C ALA A 77 -1.26 -0.45 -9.80
N GLY A 78 -2.07 0.59 -9.64
CA GLY A 78 -2.56 1.01 -8.35
C GLY A 78 -4.08 1.11 -8.30
N LEU A 79 -4.61 0.95 -7.09
CA LEU A 79 -6.01 1.17 -6.77
C LEU A 79 -6.11 2.27 -5.71
N GLY A 80 -7.15 3.09 -5.85
CA GLY A 80 -7.51 4.06 -4.81
C GLY A 80 -7.85 3.35 -3.50
N ASP A 81 -7.84 4.09 -2.39
CA ASP A 81 -7.94 3.49 -1.07
C ASP A 81 -9.30 2.79 -0.81
N PRO A 82 -9.31 1.45 -0.62
CA PRO A 82 -10.53 0.72 -0.33
C PRO A 82 -11.13 1.04 1.04
N HIS A 83 -10.34 1.58 1.97
CA HIS A 83 -10.85 2.01 3.27
C HIS A 83 -11.91 3.12 3.16
N VAL A 84 -11.86 3.90 2.07
CA VAL A 84 -12.84 4.97 1.77
C VAL A 84 -13.70 4.67 0.54
N ALA A 85 -13.69 3.41 0.06
CA ALA A 85 -14.39 2.97 -1.14
C ALA A 85 -13.98 3.72 -2.43
N TYR A 86 -12.69 4.07 -2.57
CA TYR A 86 -12.17 4.80 -3.75
C TYR A 86 -11.42 3.91 -4.75
N GLN A 87 -11.25 2.63 -4.45
CA GLN A 87 -10.86 1.62 -5.40
C GLN A 87 -11.88 1.54 -6.55
N ARG A 88 -11.38 1.60 -7.79
CA ARG A 88 -12.14 1.50 -9.03
C ARG A 88 -11.44 0.52 -9.97
N PRO A 89 -11.43 -0.78 -9.65
CA PRO A 89 -10.82 -1.78 -10.52
C PRO A 89 -11.40 -1.77 -11.93
N GLU A 90 -12.66 -1.36 -12.11
CA GLU A 90 -13.31 -1.21 -13.41
C GLU A 90 -12.71 -0.10 -14.28
N ALA A 91 -12.00 0.86 -13.69
CA ALA A 91 -11.35 1.96 -14.40
C ALA A 91 -9.92 1.61 -14.85
N VAL A 92 -9.38 0.47 -14.39
CA VAL A 92 -8.04 0.02 -14.71
C VAL A 92 -8.09 -0.90 -15.93
N ASP A 93 -7.21 -0.64 -16.91
CA ASP A 93 -6.96 -1.58 -18.00
C ASP A 93 -6.11 -2.74 -17.48
N TRP A 94 -6.74 -3.91 -17.30
CA TRP A 94 -6.08 -5.12 -16.83
C TRP A 94 -5.49 -5.97 -17.96
N SER A 95 -5.52 -5.51 -19.22
CA SER A 95 -4.85 -6.21 -20.31
C SER A 95 -3.35 -6.39 -20.01
N PRO A 96 -2.76 -7.56 -20.31
CA PRO A 96 -1.34 -7.79 -20.03
C PRO A 96 -0.46 -6.73 -20.69
N ALA A 97 0.61 -6.33 -19.99
CA ALA A 97 1.64 -5.47 -20.57
C ALA A 97 2.18 -6.07 -21.88
N LYS A 98 2.56 -5.20 -22.82
CA LYS A 98 3.11 -5.63 -24.11
C LYS A 98 4.55 -6.12 -23.90
N GLY A 99 4.77 -7.42 -24.14
CA GLY A 99 6.08 -8.06 -24.00
C GLY A 99 6.37 -8.52 -22.57
N ASP A 100 7.60 -8.98 -22.36
CA ASP A 100 8.06 -9.43 -21.05
C ASP A 100 8.37 -8.23 -20.15
N VAL A 101 7.97 -8.34 -18.89
CA VAL A 101 8.23 -7.35 -17.84
C VAL A 101 9.07 -7.97 -16.74
N ALA A 102 9.95 -7.17 -16.15
CA ALA A 102 10.81 -7.60 -15.04
C ALA A 102 10.01 -7.85 -13.75
N LEU A 103 8.91 -7.13 -13.56
CA LEU A 103 8.06 -7.20 -12.37
C LEU A 103 6.66 -6.63 -12.66
N ARG A 104 5.62 -7.26 -12.13
CA ARG A 104 4.27 -6.72 -12.01
C ARG A 104 4.02 -6.29 -10.56
N LEU A 105 3.95 -4.97 -10.34
CA LEU A 105 3.89 -4.33 -9.03
C LEU A 105 2.50 -3.71 -8.78
N GLY A 106 1.81 -4.22 -7.76
CA GLY A 106 0.57 -3.65 -7.27
C GLY A 106 0.83 -2.62 -6.17
N LEU A 107 0.07 -1.53 -6.17
CA LEU A 107 0.15 -0.49 -5.13
C LEU A 107 -1.24 -0.16 -4.61
N VAL A 108 -1.45 -0.26 -3.30
CA VAL A 108 -2.71 0.12 -2.66
C VAL A 108 -2.45 0.62 -1.25
N HIS A 109 -3.17 1.65 -0.80
CA HIS A 109 -2.95 2.17 0.56
C HIS A 109 -3.31 1.13 1.62
N ALA A 110 -4.54 0.58 1.56
CA ALA A 110 -5.06 -0.40 2.48
C ALA A 110 -5.19 -1.79 1.83
N PRO A 111 -4.53 -2.83 2.37
CA PRO A 111 -4.49 -4.16 1.76
C PRO A 111 -5.73 -4.99 2.14
N TYR A 112 -6.92 -4.59 1.68
CA TYR A 112 -8.13 -5.38 1.86
C TYR A 112 -8.11 -6.64 0.98
N VAL A 113 -8.77 -7.71 1.41
CA VAL A 113 -8.79 -8.99 0.67
C VAL A 113 -9.26 -8.78 -0.77
N GLU A 114 -10.33 -8.00 -0.99
CA GLU A 114 -10.90 -7.77 -2.34
C GLU A 114 -9.90 -7.16 -3.34
N VAL A 115 -9.05 -6.23 -2.90
CA VAL A 115 -8.07 -5.57 -3.77
C VAL A 115 -6.88 -6.48 -4.04
N LEU A 116 -6.48 -7.28 -3.04
CA LEU A 116 -5.44 -8.28 -3.20
C LEU A 116 -5.89 -9.41 -4.14
N GLU A 117 -7.14 -9.85 -4.05
CA GLU A 117 -7.73 -10.81 -4.99
C GLU A 117 -7.77 -10.28 -6.42
N THR A 118 -7.94 -8.97 -6.59
CA THR A 118 -7.88 -8.34 -7.92
C THR A 118 -6.46 -8.42 -8.49
N PHE A 119 -5.44 -8.04 -7.72
CA PHE A 119 -4.04 -8.15 -8.15
C PHE A 119 -3.62 -9.61 -8.41
N ASP A 120 -3.99 -10.54 -7.53
CA ASP A 120 -3.74 -11.98 -7.65
C ASP A 120 -4.34 -12.54 -8.95
N ARG A 121 -5.60 -12.21 -9.24
CA ARG A 121 -6.30 -12.63 -10.48
C ARG A 121 -5.61 -12.12 -11.75
N HIS A 122 -4.98 -10.96 -11.69
CA HIS A 122 -4.27 -10.35 -12.82
C HIS A 122 -2.77 -10.69 -12.85
N GLY A 123 -2.33 -11.64 -12.01
CA GLY A 123 -0.99 -12.21 -12.06
C GLY A 123 0.10 -11.24 -11.60
N PHE A 124 -0.21 -10.35 -10.66
CA PHE A 124 0.80 -9.48 -10.06
C PHE A 124 1.76 -10.28 -9.17
N ASP A 125 3.03 -9.89 -9.16
CA ASP A 125 4.08 -10.61 -8.43
C ASP A 125 4.18 -10.12 -6.97
N LEU A 126 3.97 -8.81 -6.76
CA LEU A 126 4.15 -8.13 -5.48
C LEU A 126 3.14 -6.99 -5.33
N VAL A 127 2.44 -6.93 -4.19
CA VAL A 127 1.68 -5.75 -3.75
C VAL A 127 2.42 -5.06 -2.61
N LEU A 128 2.57 -3.74 -2.72
CA LEU A 128 3.03 -2.87 -1.65
C LEU A 128 1.84 -2.12 -1.04
N SER A 129 1.77 -2.09 0.29
CA SER A 129 0.73 -1.37 1.00
C SER A 129 1.18 -0.78 2.33
N GLY A 130 0.29 0.01 2.93
CA GLY A 130 0.45 0.57 4.27
C GLY A 130 -0.81 0.37 5.11
N HIS A 131 -1.39 1.48 5.60
CA HIS A 131 -2.65 1.58 6.35
C HIS A 131 -2.71 0.91 7.73
N THR A 132 -2.15 -0.29 7.89
CA THR A 132 -2.24 -1.03 9.16
C THR A 132 -1.39 -0.41 10.28
N HIS A 133 -0.43 0.46 9.93
CA HIS A 133 0.58 1.03 10.83
C HIS A 133 1.34 -0.05 11.63
N GLY A 134 1.46 -1.27 11.10
CA GLY A 134 2.07 -2.41 11.81
C GLY A 134 1.24 -2.99 12.94
N GLY A 135 -0.03 -2.56 13.05
CA GLY A 135 -0.94 -2.88 14.14
C GLY A 135 -0.68 -2.11 15.43
N GLN A 136 0.10 -1.00 15.37
CA GLN A 136 0.51 0.00 16.39
C GLN A 136 0.72 -0.47 17.84
N LEU A 137 -0.20 -1.21 18.43
CA LEU A 137 -0.12 -1.89 19.71
C LEU A 137 0.21 -3.38 19.50
N ARG A 138 1.43 -3.74 19.85
CA ARG A 138 1.93 -5.11 19.72
C ARG A 138 2.35 -5.66 21.09
N VAL A 139 2.13 -6.95 21.30
CA VAL A 139 2.67 -7.68 22.45
C VAL A 139 3.99 -8.32 22.02
N PRO A 140 5.11 -8.07 22.74
CA PRO A 140 6.38 -8.75 22.48
C PRO A 140 6.20 -10.27 22.43
N GLY A 141 6.69 -10.92 21.38
CA GLY A 141 6.55 -12.36 21.17
C GLY A 141 5.24 -12.82 20.53
N LEU A 142 4.14 -12.04 20.62
CA LEU A 142 2.83 -12.42 20.06
C LEU A 142 2.45 -11.64 18.79
N GLY A 143 2.80 -10.36 18.71
CA GLY A 143 2.52 -9.53 17.54
C GLY A 143 1.39 -8.52 17.74
N ALA A 144 0.75 -8.09 16.65
CA ALA A 144 -0.30 -7.07 16.68
C ALA A 144 -1.56 -7.56 17.40
N LEU A 145 -2.21 -6.68 18.15
CA LEU A 145 -3.49 -6.98 18.79
C LEU A 145 -4.69 -6.70 17.87
N THR A 146 -4.50 -5.79 16.93
CA THR A 146 -5.52 -5.36 15.97
C THR A 146 -4.84 -4.90 14.69
N ASN A 147 -5.57 -4.98 13.58
CA ASN A 147 -5.29 -4.27 12.35
C ASN A 147 -6.63 -3.80 11.79
N ASN A 148 -6.67 -2.57 11.27
CA ASN A 148 -7.91 -2.00 10.74
C ASN A 148 -8.16 -2.48 9.30
N THR A 149 -8.06 -3.79 9.08
CA THR A 149 -8.27 -4.49 7.81
C THR A 149 -8.94 -5.83 8.05
N ASP A 150 -9.30 -6.52 6.97
CA ASP A 150 -9.81 -7.89 6.96
C ASP A 150 -8.69 -8.96 6.84
N LEU A 151 -7.43 -8.55 6.98
CA LEU A 151 -6.27 -9.46 6.96
C LEU A 151 -5.94 -10.04 8.34
N PRO A 152 -5.37 -11.26 8.40
CA PRO A 152 -4.80 -11.79 9.64
C PRO A 152 -3.77 -10.84 10.28
N LEU A 153 -3.76 -10.75 11.62
CA LEU A 153 -2.87 -9.87 12.39
C LEU A 153 -1.37 -10.08 12.12
N ARG A 154 -0.98 -11.28 11.68
CA ARG A 154 0.40 -11.59 11.30
C ARG A 154 0.85 -10.82 10.05
N GLN A 155 -0.09 -10.42 9.18
CA GLN A 155 0.15 -9.69 7.94
C GLN A 155 0.02 -8.17 8.12
N SER A 156 -0.05 -7.69 9.36
CA SER A 156 -0.10 -6.25 9.66
C SER A 156 1.19 -5.52 9.32
N ARG A 157 2.33 -6.20 9.13
CA ARG A 157 3.57 -5.60 8.65
C ARG A 157 4.51 -6.63 8.04
N GLY A 158 5.46 -6.14 7.25
CA GLY A 158 6.52 -6.94 6.64
C GLY A 158 6.05 -7.70 5.41
N LEU A 159 6.96 -8.53 4.90
CA LEU A 159 6.73 -9.38 3.75
C LEU A 159 5.96 -10.64 4.16
N SER A 160 4.92 -10.95 3.40
CA SER A 160 4.09 -12.13 3.58
C SER A 160 3.56 -12.62 2.23
N ARG A 161 2.93 -13.80 2.23
CA ARG A 161 2.23 -14.32 1.07
C ARG A 161 0.73 -14.05 1.18
N PHE A 162 0.15 -13.50 0.12
CA PHE A 162 -1.28 -13.55 -0.12
C PHE A 162 -1.52 -14.71 -1.08
N ARG A 163 -2.10 -15.81 -0.58
CA ARG A 163 -2.20 -17.09 -1.31
C ARG A 163 -0.82 -17.62 -1.74
N ALA A 164 -0.74 -18.36 -2.84
CA ALA A 164 0.48 -19.04 -3.26
C ALA A 164 1.48 -18.08 -3.92
N ASP A 165 1.03 -17.34 -4.93
CA ASP A 165 1.94 -16.69 -5.88
C ASP A 165 2.14 -15.19 -5.60
N LEU A 166 1.19 -14.51 -4.95
CA LEU A 166 1.28 -13.07 -4.71
C LEU A 166 2.06 -12.76 -3.42
N TRP A 167 3.14 -11.99 -3.57
CA TRP A 167 3.80 -11.36 -2.42
C TRP A 167 3.02 -10.13 -1.95
N LEU A 168 2.94 -9.95 -0.65
CA LEU A 168 2.38 -8.76 -0.02
C LEU A 168 3.40 -8.21 0.97
N HIS A 169 3.81 -6.96 0.78
CA HIS A 169 4.57 -6.22 1.78
C HIS A 169 3.74 -5.08 2.37
N VAL A 170 3.54 -5.12 3.68
CA VAL A 170 2.82 -4.08 4.42
C VAL A 170 3.82 -3.27 5.24
N SER A 171 4.00 -2.00 4.94
CA SER A 171 4.86 -1.12 5.73
C SER A 171 4.17 -0.68 7.02
N ALA A 172 4.91 -0.65 8.14
CA ALA A 172 4.40 -0.05 9.39
C ALA A 172 4.30 1.49 9.30
N GLY A 173 4.86 2.09 8.26
CA GLY A 173 4.84 3.52 8.00
C GLY A 173 5.59 4.36 9.04
N LEU A 174 5.82 5.63 8.70
CA LEU A 174 6.51 6.58 9.57
C LEU A 174 5.56 7.27 10.57
N GLY A 175 4.33 7.56 10.13
CA GLY A 175 3.35 8.35 10.89
C GLY A 175 2.40 7.51 11.74
N HIS A 176 1.66 8.15 12.62
CA HIS A 176 0.51 7.61 13.36
C HIS A 176 -0.58 8.69 13.42
N SER A 177 -1.78 8.35 13.90
CA SER A 177 -2.81 9.36 14.18
C SER A 177 -2.27 10.43 15.13
N ILE A 178 -2.52 11.71 14.82
CA ILE A 178 -2.16 12.83 15.72
C ILE A 178 -2.98 12.82 17.02
N PHE A 179 -4.16 12.20 17.01
CA PHE A 179 -5.06 12.12 18.16
C PHE A 179 -4.86 10.86 19.00
N ALA A 180 -4.13 9.88 18.47
CA ALA A 180 -3.75 8.65 19.18
C ALA A 180 -2.30 8.30 18.82
N PRO A 181 -1.30 9.06 19.33
CA PRO A 181 0.11 8.91 18.98
C PRO A 181 0.77 7.72 19.70
N ILE A 182 0.08 6.59 19.74
CA ILE A 182 0.50 5.43 20.51
C ILE A 182 1.08 4.41 19.54
N ARG A 183 2.35 4.05 19.77
CA ARG A 183 3.05 2.92 19.16
C ARG A 183 3.75 2.17 20.27
N PHE A 184 3.33 0.93 20.53
CA PHE A 184 3.94 0.06 21.52
C PHE A 184 4.46 -1.21 20.86
N ALA A 185 5.74 -1.49 21.05
CA ALA A 185 6.48 -2.56 20.36
C ALA A 185 6.32 -2.54 18.81
N CYS A 186 6.07 -1.36 18.22
CA CYS A 186 5.87 -1.16 16.78
C CYS A 186 6.56 0.12 16.29
N ARG A 187 7.87 0.04 16.00
CA ARG A 187 8.67 1.19 15.56
C ARG A 187 8.21 1.72 14.19
N PRO A 188 8.36 3.04 13.93
CA PRO A 188 8.20 3.61 12.59
C PRO A 188 9.13 2.91 11.58
N GLU A 189 8.68 2.80 10.33
CA GLU A 189 9.38 2.03 9.30
C GLU A 189 9.34 2.73 7.93
N ALA A 190 10.50 2.78 7.27
CA ALA A 190 10.62 2.93 5.83
C ALA A 190 11.35 1.68 5.33
N THR A 191 10.75 0.97 4.38
CA THR A 191 11.25 -0.34 3.95
C THR A 191 12.11 -0.21 2.70
N LEU A 192 13.28 -0.85 2.70
CA LEU A 192 14.05 -1.16 1.50
C LEU A 192 13.83 -2.64 1.18
N LEU A 193 13.40 -2.92 -0.05
CA LEU A 193 13.20 -4.28 -0.55
C LEU A 193 14.18 -4.53 -1.69
N ASP A 194 14.99 -5.57 -1.57
CA ASP A 194 15.86 -6.05 -2.63
C ASP A 194 15.14 -7.16 -3.39
N LEU A 195 14.79 -6.89 -4.65
CA LEU A 195 14.13 -7.86 -5.52
C LEU A 195 15.20 -8.60 -6.33
N VAL A 196 15.13 -9.93 -6.31
CA VAL A 196 16.02 -10.80 -7.07
C VAL A 196 15.20 -11.60 -8.08
N PRO A 197 15.78 -11.94 -9.25
CA PRO A 197 15.12 -12.83 -10.20
C PRO A 197 14.70 -14.14 -9.52
N ALA A 198 13.49 -14.62 -9.82
CA ALA A 198 13.09 -15.94 -9.39
C ALA A 198 14.07 -16.99 -9.97
N ALA A 199 14.49 -17.95 -9.15
CA ALA A 199 15.33 -19.04 -9.62
C ALA A 199 14.60 -19.78 -10.76
N THR A 200 15.19 -19.77 -11.95
CA THR A 200 14.62 -20.39 -13.13
C THR A 200 14.43 -21.89 -12.88
N GLY A 201 13.18 -22.37 -12.84
CA GLY A 201 12.86 -23.80 -12.74
C GLY A 201 12.24 -24.28 -11.42
N CYS A 202 12.03 -23.42 -10.42
CA CYS A 202 11.26 -23.82 -9.24
C CYS A 202 9.81 -23.31 -9.34
N ARG A 203 8.91 -24.13 -9.87
CA ARG A 203 7.47 -23.94 -9.60
C ARG A 203 7.26 -24.17 -8.10
N PRO A 204 6.55 -23.30 -7.37
CA PRO A 204 6.15 -23.61 -6.01
C PRO A 204 5.29 -24.88 -6.02
N LEU A 205 5.57 -25.79 -5.08
CA LEU A 205 4.80 -27.01 -4.81
C LEU A 205 3.39 -26.67 -4.34
#